data_AF-A0A841RNM5-F1
#
_entry.id   AF-A0A841RNM5-F1
#
_cell.length_a   1.000
_cell.length_b   1.000
_cell.length_c   1.000
_cell.angle_alpha   90.00
_cell.angle_beta   90.00
_cell.angle_gamma   90.00
#
_symmetry.space_group_name_H-M   'P 1'
#
loop_
_entity.id
_entity.type
_entity.pdbx_description
1 polymer ?
#
loop_
_entity_poly.entity_id
_entity_poly.type
_entity_poly.pdbx_seq_one_letter_code
_entity_poly.pdbx_strand_id
1 'polypeptide(L)'
;MSKKFKFGILFLVFVGIISAVFWSEQGESYSVETVVDSVWSEFMVQSSEIGEYENPSDGEPAIFIDVYDKNDIPRVEKYLQDNLSKNDLNKYEIVVFSNKGITY
;
A
#
# COMPACT_ATOMS: atom_id res chain seq x y z
N MET A 1 -58.08 -26.36 7.79
CA MET A 1 -56.98 -26.00 8.71
C MET A 1 -55.96 -25.18 7.92
N SER A 2 -56.06 -23.85 7.96
CA SER A 2 -55.28 -22.93 7.11
C SER A 2 -54.03 -22.44 7.86
N LYS A 3 -52.85 -22.94 7.47
CA LYS A 3 -51.55 -22.55 8.06
C LYS A 3 -51.15 -21.15 7.58
N LYS A 4 -51.04 -20.19 8.51
CA LYS A 4 -50.48 -18.85 8.27
C LYS A 4 -48.95 -18.95 8.30
N PHE A 5 -48.29 -18.78 7.16
CA PHE A 5 -46.83 -18.81 7.05
C PHE A 5 -46.23 -17.45 7.48
N LYS A 6 -45.33 -17.47 8.47
CA LYS A 6 -44.65 -16.28 9.03
C LYS A 6 -43.39 -15.96 8.20
N PHE A 7 -43.47 -15.02 7.28
CA PHE A 7 -42.37 -14.63 6.38
C PHE A 7 -41.37 -13.60 6.95
N GLY A 8 -41.53 -13.14 8.20
CA GLY A 8 -40.79 -11.98 8.72
C GLY A 8 -39.33 -12.21 9.12
N ILE A 9 -38.87 -13.45 9.28
CA ILE A 9 -37.55 -13.73 9.89
C ILE A 9 -36.43 -13.92 8.85
N LEU A 10 -36.77 -14.26 7.60
CA LEU A 10 -35.75 -14.56 6.58
C LEU A 10 -35.04 -13.32 6.04
N PHE A 11 -35.66 -12.14 6.12
CA PHE A 11 -35.12 -10.91 5.51
C PHE A 11 -33.98 -10.27 6.32
N LEU A 12 -33.92 -10.50 7.64
CA LEU A 12 -32.89 -9.92 8.52
C LEU A 12 -31.52 -10.58 8.33
N VAL A 13 -31.48 -11.87 7.94
CA VAL A 13 -30.22 -12.59 7.70
C VAL A 13 -29.53 -12.10 6.43
N PHE A 14 -30.30 -11.73 5.40
CA PHE A 14 -29.74 -11.22 4.14
C PHE A 14 -29.07 -9.85 4.30
N VAL A 15 -29.63 -8.96 5.11
CA VAL A 15 -29.03 -7.63 5.36
C VAL A 15 -27.74 -7.75 6.17
N GLY A 16 -27.67 -8.66 7.15
CA GLY A 16 -26.45 -8.88 7.95
C GLY A 16 -25.26 -9.38 7.14
N ILE A 17 -25.50 -10.21 6.11
CA ILE A 17 -24.42 -10.73 5.24
C ILE A 17 -23.86 -9.61 4.34
N ILE A 18 -24.71 -8.72 3.81
CA ILE A 18 -24.25 -7.62 2.95
C ILE A 18 -23.42 -6.60 3.75
N SER A 19 -23.80 -6.32 5.00
CA SER A 19 -23.02 -5.42 5.87
C SER A 19 -21.65 -5.98 6.25
N ALA A 20 -21.49 -7.31 6.36
CA ALA A 20 -20.19 -7.93 6.64
C ALA A 20 -19.24 -7.85 5.44
N VAL A 21 -19.76 -7.97 4.22
CA VAL A 21 -18.97 -7.83 2.98
C VAL A 21 -18.47 -6.40 2.80
N PHE A 22 -19.25 -5.38 3.18
CA PHE A 22 -18.86 -3.97 3.06
C PHE A 22 -17.76 -3.54 4.05
N TRP A 23 -17.55 -4.26 5.16
CA TRP A 23 -16.41 -4.06 6.06
C TRP A 23 -15.19 -4.91 5.70
N SER A 24 -15.31 -5.75 4.66
CA SER A 24 -14.20 -6.57 4.14
C SER A 24 -13.42 -5.86 3.03
N GLU A 25 -13.82 -4.65 2.62
CA GLU A 25 -12.97 -3.75 1.83
C GLU A 25 -11.91 -3.08 2.72
N GLN A 26 -11.14 -3.87 3.46
CA GLN A 26 -9.72 -3.58 3.54
C GLN A 26 -9.18 -4.00 2.19
N GLY A 27 -9.17 -3.05 1.25
CA GLY A 27 -8.59 -3.25 -0.08
C GLY A 27 -7.29 -3.99 0.07
N GLU A 28 -7.08 -5.02 -0.76
CA GLU A 28 -5.86 -5.82 -0.74
C GLU A 28 -4.69 -4.85 -0.75
N SER A 29 -4.06 -4.67 0.41
CA SER A 29 -2.89 -3.84 0.54
C SER A 29 -1.87 -4.49 -0.35
N TYR A 30 -1.54 -3.84 -1.48
CA TYR A 30 -0.43 -4.28 -2.31
C TYR A 30 0.78 -4.44 -1.39
N SER A 31 1.54 -5.51 -1.58
CA SER A 31 2.77 -5.70 -0.80
C SER A 31 3.69 -4.50 -1.06
N VAL A 32 4.54 -4.17 -0.07
CA VAL A 32 5.55 -3.12 -0.24
C VAL A 32 6.37 -3.33 -1.51
N GLU A 33 6.74 -4.59 -1.78
CA GLU A 33 7.43 -5.00 -3.01
C GLU A 33 6.65 -4.63 -4.27
N THR A 34 5.34 -4.91 -4.32
CA THR A 34 4.50 -4.56 -5.47
C THR A 34 4.45 -3.04 -5.71
N VAL A 35 4.35 -2.24 -4.63
CA VAL A 35 4.31 -0.78 -4.72
C VAL A 35 5.66 -0.21 -5.13
N VAL A 36 6.77 -0.78 -4.64
CA VAL A 36 8.12 -0.36 -5.04
C VAL A 36 8.40 -0.73 -6.49
N ASP A 37 8.01 -1.93 -6.93
CA ASP A 37 8.12 -2.35 -8.33
C ASP A 37 7.30 -1.46 -9.27
N SER A 38 6.13 -0.98 -8.84
CA SER A 38 5.31 -0.08 -9.67
C SER A 38 5.94 1.30 -9.88
N VAL A 39 6.85 1.75 -9.00
CA VAL A 39 7.60 3.01 -9.19
C VAL A 39 8.40 2.98 -10.50
N TRP A 40 8.95 1.82 -10.89
CA TRP A 40 9.69 1.65 -12.14
C TRP A 40 8.83 1.85 -13.39
N SER A 41 7.51 1.69 -13.27
CA SER A 41 6.57 1.89 -14.38
C SER A 41 6.19 3.36 -14.55
N GLU A 42 6.23 4.14 -13.46
CA GLU A 42 5.78 5.53 -13.43
C GLU A 42 6.94 6.54 -13.54
N PHE A 43 8.14 6.15 -13.12
CA PHE A 43 9.31 7.02 -13.00
C PHE A 43 10.57 6.37 -13.56
N MET A 44 11.54 7.22 -13.95
CA MET A 44 12.85 6.74 -14.36
C MET A 44 13.72 6.44 -13.13
N VAL A 45 13.67 5.20 -12.68
CA VAL A 45 14.42 4.67 -11.52
C VAL A 45 15.75 4.05 -11.99
N GLN A 46 16.80 4.24 -11.20
CA GLN A 46 18.12 3.63 -11.36
C GLN A 46 18.24 2.34 -10.56
N SER A 47 17.75 2.36 -9.33
CA SER A 47 17.70 1.20 -8.44
C SER A 47 16.64 1.40 -7.36
N SER A 48 16.14 0.29 -6.83
CA SER A 48 15.28 0.24 -5.65
C SER A 48 15.77 -0.85 -4.71
N GLU A 49 15.71 -0.59 -3.41
CA GLU A 49 16.04 -1.57 -2.36
C GLU A 49 15.04 -1.46 -1.22
N ILE A 50 14.57 -2.60 -0.73
CA ILE A 50 13.75 -2.69 0.47
C ILE A 50 14.62 -3.29 1.56
N GLY A 51 15.04 -2.46 2.51
CA GLY A 51 15.81 -2.92 3.66
C GLY A 51 15.01 -3.92 4.49
N GLU A 52 15.64 -5.01 4.87
CA GLU A 52 15.08 -6.00 5.79
C GLU A 52 15.53 -5.74 7.23
N TYR A 53 14.73 -6.18 8.20
CA TYR A 53 15.18 -6.27 9.59
C TYR A 53 16.03 -7.53 9.74
N GLU A 54 17.35 -7.39 9.94
CA GLU A 54 18.15 -8.49 10.48
C GLU A 54 18.11 -8.49 12.02
N ASN A 55 18.21 -7.32 12.67
CA ASN A 55 17.89 -7.14 14.09
C ASN A 55 17.12 -5.83 14.37
N PRO A 56 16.23 -5.81 15.39
CA PRO A 56 15.53 -4.60 15.83
C PRO A 56 16.45 -3.50 16.41
N SER A 57 17.75 -3.78 16.55
CA SER A 57 18.79 -2.82 16.95
C SER A 57 19.46 -2.13 15.77
N ASP A 58 19.25 -2.59 14.53
CA ASP A 58 20.00 -2.16 13.35
C ASP A 58 19.41 -0.91 12.68
N GLY A 59 18.25 -0.44 13.16
CA GLY A 59 17.55 0.74 12.66
C GLY A 59 16.13 0.45 12.18
N GLU A 60 15.46 1.47 11.67
CA GLU A 60 14.21 1.29 10.94
C GLU A 60 14.54 0.80 9.52
N PRO A 61 13.86 -0.24 8.99
CA PRO A 61 14.06 -0.69 7.63
C PRO A 61 13.68 0.45 6.70
N ALA A 62 14.37 0.58 5.59
CA ALA A 62 14.16 1.71 4.70
C ALA A 62 13.88 1.23 3.28
N ILE A 63 13.00 1.96 2.58
CA ILE A 63 12.78 1.83 1.15
C ILE A 63 13.66 2.88 0.47
N PHE A 64 14.67 2.41 -0.25
CA PHE A 64 15.59 3.25 -1.00
C PHE A 64 15.18 3.28 -2.46
N ILE A 65 14.98 4.47 -3.03
CA ILE A 65 14.75 4.66 -4.46
C ILE A 65 15.76 5.67 -5.00
N ASP A 66 16.61 5.22 -5.93
CA ASP A 66 17.52 6.09 -6.68
C ASP A 66 16.86 6.45 -8.00
N VAL A 67 16.57 7.73 -8.23
CA VAL A 67 15.94 8.22 -9.47
C VAL A 67 16.97 8.87 -10.39
N TYR A 68 16.70 8.86 -11.71
CA TYR A 68 17.56 9.56 -12.67
C TYR A 68 17.41 11.09 -12.63
N ASP A 69 16.20 11.62 -12.44
CA ASP A 69 15.95 13.06 -12.36
C ASP A 69 15.67 13.44 -10.90
N LYS A 70 16.48 14.35 -10.36
CA LYS A 70 16.29 14.85 -8.99
C LYS A 70 14.96 15.61 -8.80
N ASN A 71 14.37 16.11 -9.88
CA ASN A 71 13.07 16.78 -9.85
C ASN A 71 11.91 15.80 -9.62
N ASP A 72 12.13 14.50 -9.87
CA ASP A 72 11.14 13.46 -9.62
C ASP A 72 11.10 12.99 -8.17
N ILE A 73 12.12 13.29 -7.35
CA ILE A 73 12.19 12.95 -5.92
C ILE A 73 10.88 13.25 -5.18
N PRO A 74 10.36 14.49 -5.15
CA PRO A 74 9.12 14.79 -4.42
C PRO A 74 7.88 14.09 -5.01
N ARG A 75 7.90 13.73 -6.30
CA ARG A 75 6.80 13.02 -6.95
C ARG A 75 6.80 11.53 -6.56
N VAL A 76 7.98 10.93 -6.49
CA VAL A 76 8.18 9.54 -6.06
C VAL A 76 7.85 9.39 -4.58
N GLU A 77 8.32 10.30 -3.72
CA GLU A 77 7.97 10.31 -2.29
C GLU A 77 6.45 10.36 -2.11
N LYS A 78 5.78 11.27 -2.83
CA LYS A 78 4.32 11.36 -2.80
C LYS A 78 3.64 10.09 -3.31
N TYR A 79 4.13 9.50 -4.39
CA TYR A 79 3.57 8.27 -4.93
C TYR A 79 3.64 7.13 -3.90
N LEU A 80 4.78 6.95 -3.23
CA LEU A 80 4.93 5.95 -2.18
C LEU A 80 3.99 6.22 -0.99
N GLN A 81 3.87 7.48 -0.56
CA GLN A 81 2.95 7.87 0.51
C GLN A 81 1.47 7.61 0.17
N ASP A 82 1.07 7.80 -1.08
CA ASP A 82 -0.31 7.64 -1.53
C ASP A 82 -0.68 6.15 -1.77
N ASN A 83 0.30 5.27 -2.02
CA ASN A 83 0.07 3.87 -2.40
C ASN A 83 0.46 2.84 -1.33
N LEU A 84 1.38 3.17 -0.41
CA LEU A 84 1.71 2.28 0.71
C LEU A 84 0.61 2.30 1.78
N SER A 85 0.44 1.17 2.46
CA SER A 85 -0.47 1.12 3.60
C SER A 85 0.07 1.97 4.75
N LYS A 86 -0.84 2.46 5.61
CA LYS A 86 -0.42 3.18 6.84
C LYS A 86 0.50 2.36 7.73
N ASN A 87 0.36 1.04 7.72
CA ASN A 87 1.22 0.17 8.51
C ASN A 87 2.63 0.12 7.93
N ASP A 88 2.75 0.08 6.61
CA ASP A 88 4.04 0.09 5.92
C ASP A 88 4.74 1.45 6.07
N LEU A 89 4.00 2.54 5.96
CA LEU A 89 4.51 3.91 6.18
C LEU A 89 5.03 4.14 7.62
N ASN A 90 4.51 3.42 8.60
CA ASN A 90 5.00 3.48 9.98
C ASN A 90 6.17 2.51 10.23
N LYS A 91 6.36 1.53 9.35
CA LYS A 91 7.39 0.50 9.49
C LYS A 91 8.66 0.88 8.75
N TYR A 92 8.53 1.52 7.58
CA TYR A 92 9.64 1.82 6.69
C TYR A 92 9.94 3.31 6.64
N GLU A 93 11.22 3.68 6.77
CA GLU A 93 11.70 4.99 6.36
C GLU A 93 11.73 5.05 4.83
N ILE A 94 11.25 6.14 4.22
CA ILE A 94 11.29 6.32 2.77
C ILE A 94 12.44 7.26 2.43
N VAL A 95 13.39 6.77 1.63
CA VAL A 95 14.58 7.52 1.23
C VAL A 95 14.67 7.55 -0.29
N VAL A 96 14.29 8.69 -0.88
CA VAL A 96 14.38 8.91 -2.32
C VAL A 96 15.52 9.88 -2.61
N PHE A 97 16.44 9.48 -3.49
CA PHE A 97 17.62 10.28 -3.82
C PHE A 97 17.99 10.13 -5.30
N SER A 98 19.02 10.87 -5.73
CA SER A 98 19.51 10.79 -7.10
C SER A 98 21.04 10.86 -7.10
N ASN A 99 21.71 9.71 -7.16
CA ASN A 99 23.18 9.65 -7.03
C ASN A 99 23.91 10.13 -8.29
N LYS A 100 23.32 9.86 -9.47
CA LYS A 100 23.84 10.30 -10.78
C LYS A 100 22.89 11.26 -11.47
N GLY A 101 22.13 12.01 -10.68
CA GLY A 101 21.01 12.80 -11.15
C GLY A 101 21.36 13.75 -12.28
N ILE A 102 20.57 13.70 -13.34
CA ILE A 102 20.56 14.77 -14.35
C ILE A 102 19.58 15.85 -13.89
N THR A 103 20.00 17.11 -14.03
CA THR A 103 19.12 18.26 -13.81
C THR A 103 18.81 18.85 -15.16
N TYR A 104 17.54 18.88 -15.53
CA TYR A 104 17.08 19.58 -16.73
C TYR A 104 16.81 21.06 -16.46
#